data_AF-A0A6A5TUH5-F1
#
_entry.id   AF-A0A6A5TUH5-F1
#
_cell.length_a   1.000
_cell.length_b   1.000
_cell.length_c   1.000
_cell.angle_alpha   90.00
_cell.angle_beta   90.00
_cell.angle_gamma   90.00
#
_symmetry.space_group_name_H-M   'P 1'
#
loop_
_entity.id
_entity.type
_entity.pdbx_description
1 polymer ?
#
loop_
_entity_poly.entity_id
_entity_poly.type
_entity_poly.pdbx_seq_one_letter_code
_entity_poly.pdbx_strand_id
1 'polypeptide(L)'
;MPHISRLPAELLEEIFHYLCSIDDVHHFGRTCKAAFHVIQRQTVYNEIMRSVIGTSPQHRFDLSLSRALDLHREIVYHPILATQPGSHPHDRVVYNDFETQLVTAVTGECSKGPCNTCLPDARIHEILARYQGLRFLEDRWLQRQLDQCNRDLVSVDSSKDGHDLLGSYQTAVGREDDFNDGNSSPRLAQDEASFTSFNADQRGRFHCAVVSVWLLNEIRWVLTQFHYPSPVFTLQIRLLEVCKKFVTENSVIPIVEQLDRYAVFMFLYHHLLPVHGTFLADRCSSKLPLTFPSDLEKSSYYSTRFLQLFLLAGQTYLQPPDIIDLVVRHNISRKTPYPRVLVPSTTDSYQIPLPTFRFRAGLDYTSPYPASHHNVRVLMRNSVIHLNIIGRATIHQSEASINSHWVSNPSPTGLFNVVDDMSSWLKEKALVNFDLQSEYHPVARDIAAVFDKEWKKVWWNVWQWANSEDKASAKMERWRRVGHGEDDET
;
A
#
# COMPACT_ATOMS: atom_id res chain seq x y z
N MET A 1 5.38 -48.04 2.16
CA MET A 1 4.54 -46.82 2.31
C MET A 1 3.39 -46.93 1.32
N PRO A 2 2.12 -46.74 1.74
CA PRO A 2 1.01 -46.71 0.80
C PRO A 2 1.22 -45.57 -0.20
N HIS A 3 1.04 -45.88 -1.49
CA HIS A 3 1.12 -44.90 -2.56
C HIS A 3 -0.02 -43.89 -2.39
N ILE A 4 0.26 -42.58 -2.35
CA ILE A 4 -0.76 -41.51 -2.25
C ILE A 4 -1.90 -41.69 -3.27
N SER A 5 -1.58 -42.24 -4.45
CA SER A 5 -2.55 -42.56 -5.51
C SER A 5 -3.56 -43.66 -5.17
N ARG A 6 -3.41 -44.35 -4.04
CA ARG A 6 -4.31 -45.40 -3.56
C ARG A 6 -5.12 -44.99 -2.33
N LEU A 7 -4.97 -43.76 -1.86
CA LEU A 7 -5.78 -43.26 -0.75
C LEU A 7 -7.24 -43.07 -1.22
N PRO A 8 -8.22 -43.41 -0.37
CA PRO A 8 -9.62 -43.02 -0.56
C PRO A 8 -9.77 -41.50 -0.75
N ALA A 9 -10.82 -41.09 -1.46
CA ALA A 9 -11.06 -39.68 -1.78
C ALA A 9 -11.22 -38.83 -0.51
N GLU A 10 -11.82 -39.40 0.53
CA GLU A 10 -12.06 -38.76 1.83
C GLU A 10 -10.74 -38.44 2.54
N LEU A 11 -9.75 -39.34 2.47
CA LEU A 11 -8.42 -39.08 3.04
C LEU A 11 -7.63 -38.06 2.21
N LEU A 12 -7.80 -38.04 0.89
CA LEU A 12 -7.17 -37.03 0.03
C LEU A 12 -7.76 -35.64 0.29
N GLU A 13 -9.08 -35.55 0.47
CA GLU A 13 -9.79 -34.33 0.86
C GLU A 13 -9.29 -33.82 2.22
N GLU A 14 -9.19 -34.68 3.22
CA GLU A 14 -8.63 -34.32 4.53
C GLU A 14 -7.19 -33.77 4.40
N ILE A 15 -6.33 -34.40 3.58
CA ILE A 15 -4.98 -33.87 3.30
C ILE A 15 -5.04 -32.47 2.70
N PHE A 16 -5.95 -32.21 1.75
CA PHE A 16 -6.11 -30.89 1.15
C PHE A 16 -6.47 -29.81 2.17
N HIS A 17 -7.29 -30.12 3.18
CA HIS A 17 -7.69 -29.17 4.22
C HIS A 17 -6.54 -28.72 5.12
N TYR A 18 -5.47 -29.52 5.24
CA TYR A 18 -4.25 -29.19 6.01
C TYR A 18 -3.12 -28.59 5.17
N LEU A 19 -3.33 -28.33 3.87
CA LEU A 19 -2.33 -27.65 3.07
C LEU A 19 -2.22 -26.18 3.48
N CYS A 20 -1.00 -25.65 3.46
CA CYS A 20 -0.70 -24.33 4.03
C CYS A 20 -0.88 -23.19 3.02
N SER A 21 -1.12 -23.46 1.74
CA SER A 21 -1.26 -22.42 0.72
C SER A 21 -2.14 -22.84 -0.46
N ILE A 22 -2.68 -21.85 -1.19
CA ILE A 22 -3.39 -22.08 -2.45
C ILE A 22 -2.48 -22.79 -3.47
N ASP A 23 -1.20 -22.43 -3.50
CA ASP A 23 -0.22 -23.04 -4.40
C ASP A 23 0.00 -24.52 -4.09
N ASP A 24 0.03 -24.90 -2.82
CA ASP A 24 0.15 -26.29 -2.39
C ASP A 24 -1.07 -27.12 -2.83
N VAL A 25 -2.28 -26.56 -2.73
CA VAL A 25 -3.51 -27.22 -3.21
C VAL A 25 -3.41 -27.49 -4.71
N HIS A 26 -3.07 -26.47 -5.50
CA HIS A 26 -2.97 -26.65 -6.95
C HIS A 26 -1.78 -27.53 -7.35
N HIS A 27 -0.67 -27.48 -6.61
CA HIS A 27 0.47 -28.37 -6.83
C HIS A 27 0.10 -29.81 -6.53
N PHE A 28 -0.47 -30.09 -5.36
CA PHE A 28 -0.90 -31.42 -4.94
C PHE A 28 -1.92 -32.02 -5.91
N GLY A 29 -2.91 -31.23 -6.35
CA GLY A 29 -3.87 -31.64 -7.37
C GLY A 29 -3.24 -32.03 -8.71
N ARG A 30 -2.09 -31.46 -9.07
CA ARG A 30 -1.35 -31.81 -10.29
C ARG A 30 -0.47 -33.07 -10.16
N THR A 31 -0.21 -33.56 -8.95
CA THR A 31 0.70 -34.70 -8.74
C THR A 31 0.13 -36.04 -9.20
N CYS A 32 -1.19 -36.25 -9.07
CA CYS A 32 -1.83 -37.48 -9.53
C CYS A 32 -3.32 -37.30 -9.86
N LYS A 33 -3.85 -38.21 -10.70
CA LYS A 33 -5.26 -38.16 -11.15
C LYS A 33 -6.26 -38.22 -9.99
N ALA A 34 -5.98 -39.02 -8.96
CA ALA A 34 -6.87 -39.15 -7.81
C ALA A 34 -7.03 -37.83 -7.05
N ALA A 35 -5.93 -37.14 -6.76
CA ALA A 35 -5.95 -35.82 -6.11
C ALA A 35 -6.64 -34.77 -7.00
N PHE A 36 -6.39 -34.79 -8.32
CA PHE A 36 -7.07 -33.91 -9.26
C PHE A 36 -8.60 -34.09 -9.24
N HIS A 37 -9.08 -35.34 -9.17
CA HIS A 37 -10.52 -35.61 -9.13
C HIS A 37 -11.22 -35.09 -7.88
N VAL A 38 -10.52 -34.95 -6.75
CA VAL A 38 -11.06 -34.34 -5.53
C VAL A 38 -11.36 -32.86 -5.79
N ILE A 39 -10.38 -32.10 -6.26
CA ILE A 39 -10.51 -30.66 -6.50
C ILE A 39 -11.33 -30.31 -7.76
N GLN A 40 -11.68 -31.29 -8.59
CA GLN A 40 -12.59 -31.10 -9.72
C GLN A 40 -14.04 -30.87 -9.27
N ARG A 41 -14.40 -31.30 -8.05
CA ARG A 41 -15.74 -31.07 -7.49
C ARG A 41 -15.79 -29.68 -6.87
N GLN A 42 -16.60 -28.79 -7.44
CA GLN A 42 -16.61 -27.38 -7.05
C GLN A 42 -16.91 -27.14 -5.56
N THR A 43 -17.86 -27.90 -5.00
CA THR A 43 -18.22 -27.78 -3.58
C THR A 43 -17.05 -28.14 -2.67
N VAL A 44 -16.39 -29.26 -2.95
CA VAL A 44 -15.21 -29.74 -2.22
C VAL A 44 -14.03 -28.77 -2.38
N TYR A 45 -13.80 -28.28 -3.61
CA TYR A 45 -12.77 -27.27 -3.86
C TYR A 45 -12.99 -26.00 -3.05
N ASN A 46 -14.23 -25.50 -2.99
CA ASN A 46 -14.55 -24.31 -2.21
C ASN A 46 -14.38 -24.56 -0.70
N GLU A 47 -14.72 -25.74 -0.19
CA GLU A 47 -14.49 -26.12 1.20
C GLU A 47 -12.99 -26.22 1.54
N ILE A 48 -12.20 -26.83 0.67
CA ILE A 48 -10.73 -26.87 0.79
C ILE A 48 -10.17 -25.45 0.83
N MET A 49 -10.52 -24.62 -0.15
CA MET A 49 -10.01 -23.26 -0.23
C MET A 49 -10.45 -22.39 0.94
N ARG A 50 -11.66 -22.59 1.47
CA ARG A 50 -12.13 -21.94 2.70
C ARG A 50 -11.24 -22.28 3.90
N SER A 51 -10.87 -23.56 4.05
CA SER A 51 -9.95 -24.01 5.09
C SER A 51 -8.59 -23.36 4.95
N VAL A 52 -8.00 -23.45 3.75
CA VAL A 52 -6.66 -22.91 3.46
C VAL A 52 -6.60 -21.40 3.67
N ILE A 53 -7.55 -20.64 3.10
CA ILE A 53 -7.60 -19.18 3.27
C ILE A 53 -7.82 -18.80 4.74
N GLY A 54 -8.67 -19.52 5.45
CA GLY A 54 -9.01 -19.19 6.83
C GLY A 54 -7.97 -19.61 7.87
N THR A 55 -7.00 -20.45 7.53
CA THR A 55 -5.97 -20.94 8.46
C THR A 55 -4.56 -20.50 8.10
N SER A 56 -4.31 -20.17 6.82
CA SER A 56 -2.98 -19.86 6.35
C SER A 56 -2.52 -18.44 6.74
N PRO A 57 -1.31 -18.27 7.30
CA PRO A 57 -0.77 -16.96 7.69
C PRO A 57 -0.65 -15.96 6.54
N GLN A 58 -0.42 -16.43 5.30
CA GLN A 58 -0.32 -15.57 4.11
C GLN A 58 -1.66 -14.92 3.71
N HIS A 59 -2.79 -15.42 4.23
CA HIS A 59 -4.15 -14.97 3.91
C HIS A 59 -4.87 -14.27 5.07
N ARG A 60 -4.21 -14.05 6.21
CA ARG A 60 -4.86 -13.50 7.43
C ARG A 60 -5.57 -12.15 7.23
N PHE A 61 -5.10 -11.34 6.27
CA PHE A 61 -5.69 -10.03 5.97
C PHE A 61 -6.66 -10.04 4.78
N ASP A 62 -6.76 -11.15 4.03
CA ASP A 62 -7.57 -11.20 2.81
C ASP A 62 -9.06 -11.01 3.08
N LEU A 63 -9.54 -11.59 4.19
CA LEU A 63 -10.94 -11.48 4.56
C LEU A 63 -11.29 -10.06 4.98
N SER A 64 -10.46 -9.43 5.81
CA SER A 64 -10.63 -8.04 6.23
C SER A 64 -10.55 -7.09 5.04
N LEU A 65 -9.59 -7.28 4.13
CA LEU A 65 -9.49 -6.49 2.90
C LEU A 65 -10.74 -6.65 2.04
N SER A 66 -11.25 -7.88 1.85
CA SER A 66 -12.44 -8.10 1.03
C SER A 66 -13.67 -7.39 1.60
N ARG A 67 -13.84 -7.38 2.93
CA ARG A 67 -14.93 -6.64 3.58
C ARG A 67 -14.73 -5.14 3.54
N ALA A 68 -13.50 -4.66 3.65
CA ALA A 68 -13.20 -3.24 3.49
C ALA A 68 -13.52 -2.77 2.06
N LEU A 69 -13.25 -3.60 1.05
CA LEU A 69 -13.64 -3.34 -0.34
C LEU A 69 -15.18 -3.38 -0.55
N ASP A 70 -15.90 -4.22 0.18
CA ASP A 70 -17.37 -4.17 0.17
C ASP A 70 -17.90 -2.88 0.80
N LEU A 71 -17.35 -2.50 1.97
CA LEU A 71 -17.67 -1.23 2.62
C LEU A 71 -17.38 -0.03 1.70
N HIS A 72 -16.26 -0.08 0.98
CA HIS A 72 -15.93 0.92 -0.04
C HIS A 72 -17.06 1.04 -1.07
N ARG A 73 -17.49 -0.08 -1.65
CA ARG A 73 -18.59 -0.11 -2.64
C ARG A 73 -19.87 0.48 -2.03
N GLU A 74 -20.23 0.12 -0.81
CA GLU A 74 -21.41 0.64 -0.12
C GLU A 74 -21.36 2.16 0.10
N ILE A 75 -20.20 2.69 0.54
CA ILE A 75 -20.02 4.14 0.73
C ILE A 75 -20.17 4.88 -0.61
N VAL A 76 -19.61 4.33 -1.69
CA VAL A 76 -19.75 4.91 -3.03
C VAL A 76 -21.20 4.95 -3.49
N TYR A 77 -21.98 3.89 -3.23
CA TYR A 77 -23.41 3.87 -3.57
C TYR A 77 -24.22 4.84 -2.70
N HIS A 78 -23.76 5.13 -1.48
CA HIS A 78 -24.47 5.93 -0.49
C HIS A 78 -23.62 7.06 0.14
N PRO A 79 -23.07 7.99 -0.66
CA PRO A 79 -22.06 8.95 -0.21
C PRO A 79 -22.60 10.00 0.77
N ILE A 80 -23.90 10.31 0.69
CA ILE A 80 -24.56 11.24 1.62
C ILE A 80 -24.62 10.65 3.02
N LEU A 81 -24.85 9.34 3.14
CA LEU A 81 -25.00 8.68 4.44
C LEU A 81 -23.66 8.58 5.18
N ALA A 82 -22.55 8.37 4.46
CA ALA A 82 -21.20 8.36 5.05
C ALA A 82 -20.75 9.72 5.61
N THR A 83 -21.32 10.82 5.11
CA THR A 83 -20.96 12.19 5.51
C THR A 83 -21.86 12.78 6.59
N GLN A 84 -22.89 12.04 7.05
CA GLN A 84 -23.75 12.49 8.13
C GLN A 84 -23.02 12.40 9.48
N PRO A 85 -23.01 13.48 10.28
CA PRO A 85 -22.41 13.44 11.60
C PRO A 85 -23.18 12.46 12.50
N GLY A 86 -22.46 11.62 13.24
CA GLY A 86 -23.05 10.79 14.29
C GLY A 86 -23.75 11.68 15.32
N SER A 87 -24.96 11.30 15.72
CA SER A 87 -25.66 11.97 16.82
C SER A 87 -25.04 11.56 18.16
N HIS A 88 -24.60 12.54 18.95
CA HIS A 88 -24.13 12.35 20.33
C HIS A 88 -25.23 12.77 21.33
N PRO A 89 -26.25 11.94 21.61
CA PRO A 89 -27.07 12.17 22.79
C PRO A 89 -26.22 11.94 24.05
N HIS A 90 -26.34 12.85 25.01
CA HIS A 90 -25.61 12.89 26.29
C HIS A 90 -25.14 11.50 26.80
N ASP A 91 -23.81 11.36 26.93
CA ASP A 91 -23.07 10.22 27.50
C ASP A 91 -23.02 8.88 26.75
N ARG A 92 -23.61 8.74 25.56
CA ARG A 92 -23.38 7.56 24.70
C ARG A 92 -22.98 7.95 23.29
N VAL A 93 -21.79 7.53 22.89
CA VAL A 93 -21.31 7.63 21.51
C VAL A 93 -22.12 6.64 20.67
N VAL A 94 -22.97 7.16 19.78
CA VAL A 94 -23.67 6.35 18.78
C VAL A 94 -22.87 6.43 17.48
N TYR A 95 -22.26 5.31 17.10
CA TYR A 95 -21.61 5.17 15.79
C TYR A 95 -22.66 5.28 14.69
N ASN A 96 -22.32 5.95 13.59
CA ASN A 96 -23.11 5.77 12.37
C ASN A 96 -22.88 4.36 11.79
N ASP A 97 -23.74 3.96 10.84
CA ASP A 97 -23.68 2.60 10.29
C ASP A 97 -22.34 2.30 9.62
N PHE A 98 -21.73 3.28 8.93
CA PHE A 98 -20.43 3.11 8.26
C PHE A 98 -19.26 3.03 9.22
N GLU A 99 -19.30 3.75 10.34
CA GLU A 99 -18.32 3.66 11.43
C GLU A 99 -18.35 2.27 12.07
N THR A 100 -19.54 1.72 12.29
CA THR A 100 -19.71 0.34 12.80
C THR A 100 -19.25 -0.69 11.77
N GLN A 101 -19.59 -0.49 10.50
CA GLN A 101 -19.17 -1.36 9.41
C GLN A 101 -17.65 -1.34 9.20
N LEU A 102 -16.97 -0.21 9.37
CA LEU A 102 -15.51 -0.13 9.28
C LEU A 102 -14.84 -1.05 10.30
N VAL A 103 -15.24 -0.95 11.58
CA VAL A 103 -14.69 -1.82 12.62
C VAL A 103 -14.99 -3.28 12.30
N THR A 104 -16.23 -3.59 11.94
CA THR A 104 -16.66 -4.97 11.63
C THR A 104 -15.93 -5.54 10.41
N ALA A 105 -15.66 -4.72 9.40
CA ALA A 105 -14.93 -5.11 8.20
C ALA A 105 -13.49 -5.50 8.54
N VAL A 106 -12.83 -4.74 9.42
CA VAL A 106 -11.45 -4.99 9.82
C VAL A 106 -11.34 -6.12 10.83
N THR A 107 -12.15 -6.09 11.90
CA THR A 107 -11.97 -6.94 13.09
C THR A 107 -12.90 -8.15 13.15
N GLY A 108 -13.83 -8.30 12.21
CA GLY A 108 -14.85 -9.35 12.28
C GLY A 108 -14.25 -10.76 12.15
N GLU A 109 -13.98 -11.41 13.26
CA GLU A 109 -13.56 -12.81 13.26
C GLU A 109 -14.77 -13.74 13.28
N CYS A 110 -14.58 -14.97 12.79
CA CYS A 110 -15.59 -16.01 12.94
C CYS A 110 -15.23 -16.91 14.12
N SER A 111 -16.08 -16.94 15.14
CA SER A 111 -15.88 -17.71 16.37
C SER A 111 -15.76 -19.22 16.16
N LYS A 112 -16.18 -19.74 14.99
CA LYS A 112 -16.12 -21.18 14.64
C LYS A 112 -15.07 -21.49 13.56
N GLY A 113 -14.17 -20.56 13.26
CA GLY A 113 -13.28 -20.66 12.11
C GLY A 113 -13.97 -20.31 10.79
N PRO A 114 -13.31 -20.47 9.63
CA PRO A 114 -13.83 -20.02 8.35
C PRO A 114 -15.09 -20.80 7.95
N CYS A 115 -16.26 -20.18 8.12
CA CYS A 115 -17.55 -20.74 7.75
C CYS A 115 -18.11 -20.13 6.46
N ASN A 116 -19.15 -20.75 5.90
CA ASN A 116 -19.80 -20.28 4.66
C ASN A 116 -20.39 -18.86 4.80
N THR A 117 -20.72 -18.42 6.01
CA THR A 117 -21.25 -17.08 6.26
C THR A 117 -20.14 -16.02 6.24
N CYS A 118 -18.99 -16.29 6.86
CA CYS A 118 -17.91 -15.30 6.93
C CYS A 118 -17.07 -15.28 5.65
N LEU A 119 -16.89 -16.43 5.00
CA LEU A 119 -16.13 -16.61 3.76
C LEU A 119 -16.99 -17.39 2.74
N PRO A 120 -17.98 -16.73 2.11
CA PRO A 120 -18.81 -17.37 1.09
C PRO A 120 -18.01 -17.68 -0.19
N ASP A 121 -18.51 -18.61 -1.01
CA ASP A 121 -17.82 -19.10 -2.22
C ASP A 121 -17.40 -17.97 -3.17
N ALA A 122 -18.25 -16.96 -3.37
CA ALA A 122 -17.93 -15.80 -4.20
C ALA A 122 -16.65 -15.08 -3.71
N ARG A 123 -16.48 -14.94 -2.40
CA ARG A 123 -15.33 -14.29 -1.79
C ARG A 123 -14.07 -15.15 -1.88
N ILE A 124 -14.21 -16.48 -1.84
CA ILE A 124 -13.09 -17.39 -2.12
C ILE A 124 -12.57 -17.11 -3.53
N HIS A 125 -13.45 -17.03 -4.53
CA HIS A 125 -13.04 -16.72 -5.89
C HIS A 125 -12.39 -15.34 -6.04
N GLU A 126 -12.88 -14.32 -5.34
CA GLU A 126 -12.24 -13.00 -5.30
C GLU A 126 -10.82 -13.07 -4.73
N ILE A 127 -10.63 -13.79 -3.62
CA ILE A 127 -9.31 -13.96 -2.97
C ILE A 127 -8.38 -14.77 -3.88
N LEU A 128 -8.86 -15.85 -4.50
CA LEU A 128 -8.07 -16.62 -5.46
C LEU A 128 -7.64 -15.77 -6.66
N ALA A 129 -8.55 -14.97 -7.21
CA ALA A 129 -8.25 -14.06 -8.32
C ALA A 129 -7.23 -12.99 -7.90
N ARG A 130 -7.38 -12.42 -6.70
CA ARG A 130 -6.40 -11.48 -6.12
C ARG A 130 -5.04 -12.11 -5.93
N TYR A 131 -4.97 -13.29 -5.30
CA TYR A 131 -3.73 -14.03 -5.07
C TYR A 131 -2.97 -14.29 -6.37
N GLN A 132 -3.66 -14.69 -7.44
CA GLN A 132 -3.06 -14.86 -8.75
C GLN A 132 -2.68 -13.53 -9.42
N GLY A 133 -3.54 -12.51 -9.34
CA GLY A 133 -3.28 -11.19 -9.93
C GLY A 133 -2.09 -10.47 -9.28
N LEU A 134 -1.87 -10.68 -7.98
CA LEU A 134 -0.78 -10.10 -7.21
C LEU A 134 0.60 -10.64 -7.59
N ARG A 135 0.68 -11.79 -8.29
CA ARG A 135 1.93 -12.29 -8.86
C ARG A 135 2.56 -11.32 -9.85
N PHE A 136 1.75 -10.49 -10.49
CA PHE A 136 2.26 -9.40 -11.33
C PHE A 136 3.20 -8.46 -10.56
N LEU A 137 2.89 -8.15 -9.29
CA LEU A 137 3.73 -7.29 -8.46
C LEU A 137 4.99 -8.02 -7.97
N GLU A 138 4.90 -9.33 -7.71
CA GLU A 138 6.07 -10.18 -7.45
C GLU A 138 7.02 -10.18 -8.65
N ASP A 139 6.51 -10.39 -9.86
CA ASP A 139 7.31 -10.37 -11.09
C ASP A 139 7.97 -9.00 -11.29
N ARG A 140 7.25 -7.91 -11.00
CA ARG A 140 7.80 -6.54 -11.09
C ARG A 140 8.90 -6.28 -10.06
N TRP A 141 8.72 -6.72 -8.81
CA TRP A 141 9.78 -6.67 -7.80
C TRP A 141 11.01 -7.45 -8.24
N LEU A 142 10.81 -8.62 -8.87
CA LEU A 142 11.91 -9.45 -9.32
C LEU A 142 12.50 -9.00 -10.66
N GLN A 143 11.90 -8.04 -11.37
CA GLN A 143 12.35 -7.68 -12.71
C GLN A 143 13.66 -6.88 -12.71
N ARG A 144 13.82 -5.92 -11.79
CA ARG A 144 14.99 -5.03 -11.72
C ARG A 144 15.38 -4.71 -10.30
N GLN A 145 16.68 -4.65 -9.99
CA GLN A 145 17.16 -4.12 -8.71
C GLN A 145 17.04 -2.59 -8.71
N LEU A 146 16.39 -2.05 -7.68
CA LEU A 146 16.37 -0.60 -7.45
C LEU A 146 17.67 -0.13 -6.79
N ASP A 147 18.08 1.08 -7.14
CA ASP A 147 19.34 1.69 -6.75
C ASP A 147 19.46 1.87 -5.23
N GLN A 148 20.63 1.51 -4.70
CA GLN A 148 20.93 1.57 -3.26
C GLN A 148 20.98 3.01 -2.71
N CYS A 149 21.11 4.02 -3.58
CA CYS A 149 21.05 5.43 -3.21
C CYS A 149 19.63 6.00 -3.28
N ASN A 150 18.59 5.17 -3.40
CA ASN A 150 17.19 5.57 -3.49
C ASN A 150 16.86 6.52 -4.66
N ARG A 151 17.68 6.56 -5.72
CA ARG A 151 17.39 7.38 -6.92
C ARG A 151 16.17 6.91 -7.70
N ASP A 152 15.74 5.68 -7.45
CA ASP A 152 14.52 5.10 -8.01
C ASP A 152 13.26 5.39 -7.18
N LEU A 153 13.40 6.08 -6.04
CA LEU A 153 12.31 6.38 -5.11
C LEU A 153 11.99 7.86 -5.07
N VAL A 154 10.70 8.18 -5.03
CA VAL A 154 10.17 9.54 -4.90
C VAL A 154 9.14 9.53 -3.78
N SER A 155 9.49 10.11 -2.63
CA SER A 155 8.55 10.36 -1.54
C SER A 155 8.03 11.80 -1.59
N VAL A 156 6.81 12.02 -1.10
CA VAL A 156 6.14 13.33 -1.04
C VAL A 156 6.89 14.37 -0.19
N ASP A 157 7.65 13.90 0.79
CA ASP A 157 8.39 14.69 1.79
C ASP A 157 9.91 14.60 1.62
N SER A 158 10.37 14.02 0.51
CA SER A 158 11.79 13.86 0.20
C SER A 158 12.55 15.18 0.03
N SER A 159 11.88 16.25 -0.38
CA SER A 159 12.45 17.59 -0.41
C SER A 159 11.41 18.66 -0.07
N LYS A 160 11.90 19.76 0.51
CA LYS A 160 11.13 21.01 0.69
C LYS A 160 11.25 21.93 -0.52
N ASP A 161 12.23 21.69 -1.39
CA ASP A 161 12.49 22.43 -2.61
C ASP A 161 11.83 21.76 -3.82
N GLY A 162 11.20 22.60 -4.66
CA GLY A 162 10.46 22.13 -5.83
C GLY A 162 11.35 21.60 -6.96
N HIS A 163 12.57 22.10 -7.09
CA HIS A 163 13.52 21.64 -8.11
C HIS A 163 14.11 20.29 -7.73
N ASP A 164 14.45 20.10 -6.46
CA ASP A 164 14.96 18.82 -5.96
C ASP A 164 13.92 17.69 -6.10
N LEU A 165 12.65 17.95 -5.76
CA LEU A 165 11.57 16.98 -5.93
C LEU A 165 11.37 16.64 -7.42
N LEU A 166 11.39 17.65 -8.29
CA LEU A 166 11.29 17.44 -9.74
C LEU A 166 12.48 16.64 -10.29
N GLY A 167 13.70 16.97 -9.90
CA GLY A 167 14.91 16.27 -10.32
C GLY A 167 14.91 14.82 -9.85
N SER A 168 14.45 14.55 -8.63
CA SER A 168 14.29 13.17 -8.12
C SER A 168 13.26 12.40 -8.92
N TYR A 169 12.11 13.02 -9.23
CA TYR A 169 11.07 12.43 -10.09
C TYR A 169 11.58 12.12 -11.50
N GLN A 170 12.23 13.08 -12.16
CA GLN A 170 12.81 12.89 -13.50
C GLN A 170 13.88 11.80 -13.50
N THR A 171 14.70 11.71 -12.44
CA THR A 171 15.70 10.65 -12.29
C THR A 171 15.05 9.27 -12.20
N ALA A 172 14.02 9.11 -11.37
CA ALA A 172 13.33 7.84 -11.21
C ALA A 172 12.65 7.37 -12.52
N VAL A 173 11.98 8.29 -13.23
CA VAL A 173 11.35 8.02 -14.53
C VAL A 173 12.40 7.66 -15.59
N GLY A 174 13.45 8.48 -15.73
CA GLY A 174 14.50 8.25 -16.72
C GLY A 174 15.21 6.91 -16.53
N ARG A 175 15.43 6.50 -15.28
CA ARG A 175 16.00 5.18 -14.98
C ARG A 175 15.08 4.04 -15.40
N GLU A 176 13.77 4.16 -15.18
CA GLU A 176 12.81 3.17 -15.67
C GLU A 176 12.84 3.07 -17.20
N ASP A 177 12.91 4.21 -17.89
CA ASP A 177 13.03 4.22 -19.35
C ASP A 177 14.32 3.58 -19.84
N ASP A 178 15.47 3.91 -19.22
CA ASP A 178 16.76 3.29 -19.52
C ASP A 178 16.72 1.76 -19.34
N PHE A 179 16.03 1.27 -18.32
CA PHE A 179 15.88 -0.16 -18.13
C PHE A 179 15.02 -0.82 -19.20
N ASN A 180 13.86 -0.23 -19.51
CA ASN A 180 12.95 -0.76 -20.51
C ASN A 180 13.54 -0.72 -21.93
N ASP A 181 14.41 0.24 -22.21
CA ASP A 181 15.12 0.36 -23.48
C ASP A 181 16.36 -0.54 -23.56
N GLY A 182 16.68 -1.28 -22.49
CA GLY A 182 17.82 -2.20 -22.42
C GLY A 182 19.17 -1.50 -22.18
N ASN A 183 19.16 -0.20 -21.85
CA ASN A 183 20.35 0.57 -21.52
C ASN A 183 20.87 0.28 -20.10
N SER A 184 20.02 -0.28 -19.23
CA SER A 184 20.39 -0.66 -17.86
C SER A 184 20.26 -2.16 -17.62
N SER A 185 21.22 -2.74 -16.89
CA SER A 185 21.16 -4.13 -16.45
C SER A 185 20.02 -4.35 -15.45
N PRO A 186 19.33 -5.51 -15.48
CA PRO A 186 18.34 -5.90 -14.45
C PRO A 186 18.90 -5.97 -13.03
N ARG A 187 20.20 -6.21 -12.86
CA ARG A 187 20.87 -6.38 -11.56
C ARG A 187 22.24 -5.70 -11.60
N LEU A 188 22.60 -5.04 -10.48
CA LEU A 188 23.86 -4.31 -10.36
C LEU A 188 25.02 -5.22 -9.93
N ALA A 189 24.76 -6.21 -9.09
CA ALA A 189 25.77 -7.13 -8.56
C ALA A 189 25.63 -8.55 -9.14
N GLN A 190 26.77 -9.22 -9.35
CA GLN A 190 26.80 -10.62 -9.82
C GLN A 190 26.16 -11.60 -8.83
N ASP A 191 26.35 -11.42 -7.53
CA ASP A 191 25.76 -12.29 -6.51
C ASP A 191 24.22 -12.19 -6.47
N GLU A 192 23.69 -11.00 -6.78
CA GLU A 192 22.26 -10.72 -6.86
C GLU A 192 21.61 -11.15 -8.18
N ALA A 193 22.43 -11.48 -9.20
CA ALA A 193 21.94 -12.00 -10.48
C ALA A 193 21.25 -13.36 -10.33
N SER A 194 21.52 -14.10 -9.25
CA SER A 194 20.89 -15.38 -8.95
C SER A 194 19.46 -15.26 -8.41
N PHE A 195 19.09 -14.08 -7.88
CA PHE A 195 17.78 -13.87 -7.27
C PHE A 195 16.74 -13.45 -8.31
N THR A 196 16.10 -14.47 -8.88
CA THR A 196 15.12 -14.35 -9.99
C THR A 196 13.74 -14.88 -9.63
N SER A 197 13.58 -15.49 -8.44
CA SER A 197 12.31 -16.05 -7.98
C SER A 197 12.21 -16.05 -6.46
N PHE A 198 10.99 -15.97 -5.95
CA PHE A 198 10.68 -16.24 -4.55
C PHE A 198 10.46 -17.74 -4.31
N ASN A 199 10.92 -18.21 -3.16
CA ASN A 199 10.44 -19.48 -2.62
C ASN A 199 9.00 -19.32 -2.08
N ALA A 200 8.36 -20.42 -1.68
CA ALA A 200 6.96 -20.41 -1.23
C ALA A 200 6.72 -19.51 0.00
N ASP A 201 7.65 -19.48 0.96
CA ASP A 201 7.55 -18.64 2.16
C ASP A 201 7.66 -17.15 1.81
N GLN A 202 8.68 -16.78 1.01
CA GLN A 202 8.89 -15.42 0.53
C GLN A 202 7.68 -14.92 -0.27
N ARG A 203 7.08 -15.76 -1.12
CA ARG A 203 5.85 -15.42 -1.84
C ARG A 203 4.69 -15.19 -0.88
N GLY A 204 4.49 -16.08 0.09
CA GLY A 204 3.44 -15.95 1.10
C GLY A 204 3.57 -14.66 1.91
N ARG A 205 4.79 -14.31 2.33
CA ARG A 205 5.09 -13.06 3.03
C ARG A 205 4.88 -11.83 2.15
N PHE A 206 5.37 -11.85 0.90
CA PHE A 206 5.16 -10.75 -0.05
C PHE A 206 3.66 -10.49 -0.28
N HIS A 207 2.89 -11.55 -0.54
CA HIS A 207 1.44 -11.47 -0.68
C HIS A 207 0.79 -10.84 0.57
N CYS A 208 1.12 -11.37 1.75
CA CYS A 208 0.57 -10.91 3.01
C CYS A 208 0.90 -9.43 3.28
N ALA A 209 2.13 -9.00 2.99
CA ALA A 209 2.57 -7.62 3.11
C ALA A 209 1.79 -6.67 2.17
N VAL A 210 1.59 -7.06 0.90
CA VAL A 210 0.78 -6.29 -0.06
C VAL A 210 -0.65 -6.14 0.41
N VAL A 211 -1.31 -7.24 0.80
CA VAL A 211 -2.70 -7.21 1.28
C VAL A 211 -2.81 -6.38 2.57
N SER A 212 -1.83 -6.44 3.46
CA SER A 212 -1.79 -5.64 4.68
C SER A 212 -1.68 -4.14 4.39
N VAL A 213 -0.77 -3.73 3.49
CA VAL A 213 -0.62 -2.32 3.08
C VAL A 213 -1.90 -1.82 2.42
N TRP A 214 -2.53 -2.63 1.57
CA TRP A 214 -3.79 -2.30 0.92
C TRP A 214 -4.96 -2.18 1.90
N LEU A 215 -5.03 -3.04 2.92
CA LEU A 215 -6.02 -2.93 3.99
C LEU A 215 -5.88 -1.60 4.75
N LEU A 216 -4.65 -1.19 5.08
CA LEU A 216 -4.40 0.11 5.73
C LEU A 216 -4.84 1.27 4.84
N ASN A 217 -4.61 1.18 3.52
CA ASN A 217 -5.07 2.19 2.57
C ASN A 217 -6.58 2.25 2.47
N GLU A 218 -7.29 1.13 2.48
CA GLU A 218 -8.77 1.12 2.51
C GLU A 218 -9.32 1.71 3.81
N ILE A 219 -8.72 1.40 4.96
CA ILE A 219 -9.09 2.03 6.24
C ILE A 219 -8.94 3.56 6.14
N ARG A 220 -7.79 4.02 5.64
CA ARG A 220 -7.54 5.45 5.42
C ARG A 220 -8.55 6.04 4.44
N TRP A 221 -8.82 5.37 3.33
CA TRP A 221 -9.79 5.81 2.34
C TRP A 221 -11.17 5.99 2.98
N VAL A 222 -11.67 5.02 3.75
CA VAL A 222 -12.97 5.15 4.44
C VAL A 222 -12.99 6.36 5.37
N LEU A 223 -11.91 6.58 6.14
CA LEU A 223 -11.79 7.73 7.04
C LEU A 223 -11.87 9.08 6.31
N THR A 224 -11.39 9.15 5.06
CA THR A 224 -11.50 10.38 4.26
C THR A 224 -12.94 10.72 3.87
N GLN A 225 -13.85 9.73 3.85
CA GLN A 225 -15.25 9.88 3.45
C GLN A 225 -16.13 10.46 4.55
N PHE A 226 -15.69 10.42 5.81
CA PHE A 226 -16.43 10.99 6.93
C PHE A 226 -16.51 12.52 6.86
N HIS A 227 -17.48 13.11 7.56
CA HIS A 227 -17.83 14.54 7.45
C HIS A 227 -16.63 15.51 7.47
N TYR A 228 -16.56 16.45 6.52
CA TYR A 228 -15.53 17.50 6.44
C TYR A 228 -16.11 18.84 5.97
N PRO A 229 -15.69 19.99 6.53
CA PRO A 229 -14.81 20.13 7.69
C PRO A 229 -15.54 19.79 9.00
N SER A 230 -14.87 19.11 9.93
CA SER A 230 -15.40 18.84 11.27
C SER A 230 -14.44 19.37 12.33
N PRO A 231 -14.92 20.08 13.37
CA PRO A 231 -14.09 20.46 14.51
C PRO A 231 -13.71 19.27 15.39
N VAL A 232 -14.40 18.13 15.26
CA VAL A 232 -14.18 16.92 16.07
C VAL A 232 -13.98 15.73 15.15
N PHE A 233 -12.83 15.07 15.26
CA PHE A 233 -12.49 13.81 14.56
C PHE A 233 -12.08 12.70 15.55
N THR A 234 -12.29 12.92 16.86
CA THR A 234 -11.87 12.03 17.95
C THR A 234 -12.49 10.65 17.85
N LEU A 235 -13.76 10.57 17.40
CA LEU A 235 -14.43 9.28 17.23
C LEU A 235 -13.72 8.42 16.18
N GLN A 236 -13.44 9.01 15.03
CA GLN A 236 -12.78 8.33 13.92
C GLN A 236 -11.33 7.93 14.29
N ILE A 237 -10.65 8.72 15.12
CA ILE A 237 -9.35 8.35 15.71
C ILE A 237 -9.48 7.10 16.60
N ARG A 238 -10.52 7.00 17.44
CA ARG A 238 -10.77 5.78 18.23
C ARG A 238 -11.02 4.55 17.36
N LEU A 239 -11.81 4.70 16.30
CA LEU A 239 -12.06 3.63 15.33
C LEU A 239 -10.76 3.18 14.65
N LEU A 240 -9.93 4.14 14.27
CA LEU A 240 -8.60 3.88 13.70
C LEU A 240 -7.71 3.12 14.69
N GLU A 241 -7.67 3.49 15.97
CA GLU A 241 -6.91 2.73 16.98
C GLU A 241 -7.35 1.27 17.09
N VAL A 242 -8.66 1.01 17.08
CA VAL A 242 -9.19 -0.36 17.06
C VAL A 242 -8.71 -1.13 15.82
N CYS A 243 -8.75 -0.49 14.65
CA CYS A 243 -8.29 -1.08 13.40
C CYS A 243 -6.78 -1.35 13.42
N LYS A 244 -5.96 -0.39 13.89
CA LYS A 244 -4.51 -0.53 14.03
C LYS A 244 -4.17 -1.67 14.96
N LYS A 245 -4.80 -1.72 16.14
CA LYS A 245 -4.61 -2.78 17.12
C LYS A 245 -4.89 -4.16 16.54
N PHE A 246 -5.96 -4.32 15.77
CA PHE A 246 -6.25 -5.57 15.09
C PHE A 246 -5.16 -5.94 14.08
N VAL A 247 -4.79 -4.98 13.22
CA VAL A 247 -3.80 -5.17 12.17
C VAL A 247 -2.39 -5.38 12.73
N THR A 248 -2.04 -4.88 13.92
CA THR A 248 -0.66 -4.96 14.46
C THR A 248 -0.48 -5.83 15.69
N GLU A 249 -1.39 -5.77 16.66
CA GLU A 249 -1.20 -6.39 17.99
C GLU A 249 -1.85 -7.77 18.08
N ASN A 250 -3.10 -7.91 17.62
CA ASN A 250 -3.81 -9.20 17.70
C ASN A 250 -3.19 -10.28 16.79
N SER A 251 -2.42 -9.86 15.79
CA SER A 251 -1.78 -10.75 14.81
C SER A 251 -0.35 -11.17 15.19
N VAL A 252 0.21 -10.69 16.32
CA VAL A 252 1.62 -10.89 16.76
C VAL A 252 2.58 -10.82 15.57
N ILE A 253 2.72 -9.64 14.98
CA ILE A 253 3.49 -9.47 13.76
C ILE A 253 4.99 -9.44 14.08
N PRO A 254 5.79 -10.38 13.54
CA PRO A 254 7.22 -10.41 13.75
C PRO A 254 7.92 -9.24 13.05
N ILE A 255 9.14 -8.90 13.47
CA ILE A 255 9.91 -7.76 12.93
C ILE A 255 10.08 -7.92 11.42
N VAL A 256 10.40 -9.13 10.98
CA VAL A 256 10.59 -9.46 9.57
C VAL A 256 9.41 -9.01 8.71
N GLU A 257 8.18 -9.21 9.19
CA GLU A 257 6.99 -8.83 8.46
C GLU A 257 6.72 -7.30 8.52
N GLN A 258 7.11 -6.62 9.60
CA GLN A 258 7.05 -5.15 9.61
C GLN A 258 7.98 -4.55 8.57
N LEU A 259 9.20 -5.11 8.44
CA LEU A 259 10.16 -4.71 7.41
C LEU A 259 9.62 -5.00 6.01
N ASP A 260 8.98 -6.16 5.82
CA ASP A 260 8.33 -6.55 4.56
C ASP A 260 7.24 -5.54 4.16
N ARG A 261 6.35 -5.17 5.10
CA ARG A 261 5.29 -4.18 4.86
C ARG A 261 5.85 -2.82 4.51
N TYR A 262 6.91 -2.39 5.19
CA TYR A 262 7.58 -1.12 4.88
C TYR A 262 8.22 -1.14 3.49
N ALA A 263 8.93 -2.22 3.15
CA ALA A 263 9.57 -2.39 1.84
C ALA A 263 8.53 -2.44 0.71
N VAL A 264 7.41 -3.16 0.91
CA VAL A 264 6.30 -3.20 -0.04
C VAL A 264 5.65 -1.82 -0.20
N PHE A 265 5.44 -1.06 0.88
CA PHE A 265 4.90 0.30 0.77
C PHE A 265 5.81 1.20 -0.07
N MET A 266 7.12 1.19 0.19
CA MET A 266 8.10 1.95 -0.60
C MET A 266 8.05 1.54 -2.09
N PHE A 267 8.00 0.24 -2.38
CA PHE A 267 7.89 -0.23 -3.77
C PHE A 267 6.60 0.22 -4.46
N LEU A 268 5.44 0.07 -3.81
CA LEU A 268 4.16 0.43 -4.44
C LEU A 268 4.02 1.94 -4.63
N TYR A 269 4.39 2.73 -3.61
CA TYR A 269 3.99 4.13 -3.51
C TYR A 269 5.13 5.12 -3.67
N HIS A 270 6.39 4.73 -3.43
CA HIS A 270 7.56 5.56 -3.70
C HIS A 270 8.26 5.18 -5.00
N HIS A 271 7.95 4.03 -5.59
CA HIS A 271 8.52 3.61 -6.88
C HIS A 271 7.45 3.48 -7.99
N LEU A 272 6.56 2.49 -7.91
CA LEU A 272 5.62 2.20 -8.99
C LEU A 272 4.67 3.37 -9.27
N LEU A 273 4.11 3.98 -8.23
CA LEU A 273 3.18 5.11 -8.39
C LEU A 273 3.82 6.33 -9.08
N PRO A 274 4.98 6.87 -8.65
CA PRO A 274 5.64 7.97 -9.35
C PRO A 274 5.99 7.62 -10.81
N VAL A 275 6.60 6.45 -11.03
CA VAL A 275 7.12 6.05 -12.33
C VAL A 275 5.99 5.82 -13.35
N HIS A 276 4.96 5.07 -12.96
CA HIS A 276 3.85 4.77 -13.86
C HIS A 276 2.74 5.83 -13.83
N GLY A 277 2.75 6.71 -12.83
CA GLY A 277 1.89 7.89 -12.74
C GLY A 277 2.14 8.91 -13.85
N THR A 278 3.31 8.88 -14.52
CA THR A 278 3.58 9.62 -15.77
C THR A 278 2.46 9.54 -16.80
N PHE A 279 1.74 8.41 -16.86
CA PHE A 279 0.60 8.20 -17.78
C PHE A 279 -0.67 8.94 -17.38
N LEU A 280 -0.78 9.29 -16.10
CA LEU A 280 -1.84 10.16 -15.56
C LEU A 280 -1.44 11.64 -15.63
N ALA A 281 -0.28 11.96 -16.19
CA ALA A 281 0.12 13.34 -16.41
C ALA A 281 -0.75 13.95 -17.52
N ASP A 282 -1.87 14.55 -17.11
CA ASP A 282 -2.87 15.16 -17.98
C ASP A 282 -2.66 16.69 -18.00
N ARG A 283 -3.46 17.41 -18.79
CA ARG A 283 -3.65 18.87 -18.72
C ARG A 283 -4.99 19.24 -18.10
N CYS A 284 -5.77 18.25 -17.67
CA CYS A 284 -7.15 18.45 -17.23
C CYS A 284 -7.27 18.60 -15.71
N SER A 285 -7.53 19.83 -15.26
CA SER A 285 -7.73 20.16 -13.84
C SER A 285 -8.84 19.36 -13.15
N SER A 286 -9.89 18.92 -13.86
CA SER A 286 -10.98 18.15 -13.25
C SER A 286 -10.57 16.74 -12.81
N LYS A 287 -9.38 16.28 -13.19
CA LYS A 287 -8.87 14.96 -12.80
C LYS A 287 -7.91 15.01 -11.62
N LEU A 288 -7.55 16.22 -11.15
CA LEU A 288 -6.90 16.40 -9.85
C LEU A 288 -7.81 15.84 -8.73
N PRO A 289 -7.25 15.29 -7.65
CA PRO A 289 -5.82 15.24 -7.32
C PRO A 289 -5.10 13.99 -7.86
N LEU A 290 -5.74 13.17 -8.70
CA LEU A 290 -5.19 11.93 -9.23
C LEU A 290 -4.47 12.08 -10.58
N THR A 291 -4.29 13.31 -11.04
CA THR A 291 -3.46 13.66 -12.19
C THR A 291 -2.53 14.81 -11.80
N PHE A 292 -1.58 15.12 -12.66
CA PHE A 292 -0.68 16.25 -12.47
C PHE A 292 -0.23 16.78 -13.85
N PRO A 293 0.43 17.95 -13.92
CA PRO A 293 0.87 18.51 -15.19
C PRO A 293 1.88 17.65 -15.94
N SER A 294 1.63 17.44 -17.23
CA SER A 294 2.57 16.76 -18.14
C SER A 294 3.87 17.54 -18.36
N ASP A 295 3.81 18.88 -18.26
CA ASP A 295 4.95 19.77 -18.49
C ASP A 295 5.34 20.46 -17.18
N LEU A 296 6.15 19.76 -16.39
CA LEU A 296 6.64 20.23 -15.09
C LEU A 296 7.73 21.31 -15.22
N GLU A 297 8.35 21.44 -16.39
CA GLU A 297 9.45 22.40 -16.64
C GLU A 297 8.95 23.79 -17.03
N LYS A 298 7.89 23.87 -17.85
CA LYS A 298 7.36 25.17 -18.33
C LYS A 298 6.58 25.95 -17.30
N SER A 299 6.24 25.34 -16.16
CA SER A 299 5.35 25.93 -15.18
C SER A 299 5.96 25.88 -13.77
N SER A 300 6.05 27.06 -13.17
CA SER A 300 6.38 27.41 -11.76
C SER A 300 6.13 26.34 -10.68
N TYR A 301 6.66 26.55 -9.47
CA TYR A 301 6.41 25.77 -8.23
C TYR A 301 4.99 25.17 -8.04
N TYR A 302 3.95 25.75 -8.64
CA TYR A 302 2.60 25.17 -8.72
C TYR A 302 2.55 23.76 -9.34
N SER A 303 3.36 23.45 -10.35
CA SER A 303 3.31 22.15 -11.00
C SER A 303 3.96 21.06 -10.16
N THR A 304 5.08 21.36 -9.52
CA THR A 304 5.68 20.46 -8.54
C THR A 304 4.76 20.26 -7.32
N ARG A 305 4.00 21.28 -6.91
CA ARG A 305 2.95 21.12 -5.89
C ARG A 305 1.84 20.15 -6.30
N PHE A 306 1.41 20.17 -7.56
CA PHE A 306 0.42 19.21 -8.05
C PHE A 306 0.99 17.80 -8.16
N LEU A 307 2.27 17.64 -8.54
CA LEU A 307 2.96 16.36 -8.42
C LEU A 307 2.96 15.88 -6.95
N GLN A 308 3.32 16.74 -6.00
CA GLN A 308 3.31 16.41 -4.57
C GLN A 308 1.91 16.01 -4.08
N LEU A 309 0.87 16.73 -4.50
CA LEU A 309 -0.53 16.38 -4.24
C LEU A 309 -0.89 15.01 -4.84
N PHE A 310 -0.48 14.76 -6.08
CA PHE A 310 -0.72 13.48 -6.77
C PHE A 310 -0.08 12.31 -6.04
N LEU A 311 1.17 12.44 -5.59
CA LEU A 311 1.86 11.38 -4.86
C LEU A 311 1.10 10.99 -3.59
N LEU A 312 0.66 11.98 -2.79
CA LEU A 312 -0.07 11.72 -1.56
C LEU A 312 -1.52 11.23 -1.80
N ALA A 313 -2.21 11.83 -2.77
CA ALA A 313 -3.55 11.43 -3.16
C ALA A 313 -3.55 10.03 -3.79
N GLY A 314 -2.53 9.68 -4.57
CA GLY A 314 -2.37 8.36 -5.18
C GLY A 314 -2.20 7.27 -4.13
N GLN A 315 -1.51 7.56 -3.02
CA GLN A 315 -1.45 6.64 -1.89
C GLN A 315 -2.82 6.41 -1.25
N THR A 316 -3.69 7.42 -1.24
CA THR A 316 -4.91 7.44 -0.42
C THR A 316 -6.17 7.08 -1.19
N TYR A 317 -6.27 7.50 -2.45
CA TYR A 317 -7.49 7.46 -3.25
C TYR A 317 -7.45 6.42 -4.38
N LEU A 318 -6.27 5.96 -4.80
CA LEU A 318 -6.19 4.85 -5.74
C LEU A 318 -6.61 3.58 -5.01
N GLN A 319 -7.51 2.82 -5.64
CA GLN A 319 -7.85 1.52 -5.13
C GLN A 319 -6.62 0.60 -5.25
N PRO A 320 -6.51 -0.40 -4.36
CA PRO A 320 -5.48 -1.44 -4.41
C PRO A 320 -5.10 -1.94 -5.82
N PRO A 321 -6.04 -2.39 -6.69
CA PRO A 321 -5.71 -2.87 -8.03
C PRO A 321 -5.30 -1.77 -9.02
N ASP A 322 -5.56 -0.49 -8.75
CA ASP A 322 -5.32 0.59 -9.70
C ASP A 322 -3.83 0.75 -10.00
N ILE A 323 -2.93 0.45 -9.04
CA ILE A 323 -1.47 0.46 -9.29
C ILE A 323 -1.08 -0.58 -10.33
N ILE A 324 -1.67 -1.78 -10.26
CA ILE A 324 -1.42 -2.84 -11.24
C ILE A 324 -1.91 -2.38 -12.61
N ASP A 325 -3.12 -1.82 -12.68
CA ASP A 325 -3.69 -1.31 -13.92
C ASP A 325 -2.82 -0.18 -14.52
N LEU A 326 -2.30 0.74 -13.69
CA LEU A 326 -1.37 1.79 -14.12
C LEU A 326 -0.10 1.22 -14.73
N VAL A 327 0.52 0.22 -14.08
CA VAL A 327 1.72 -0.43 -14.60
C VAL A 327 1.38 -1.14 -15.92
N VAL A 328 0.32 -1.94 -15.97
CA VAL A 328 -0.10 -2.66 -17.19
C VAL A 328 -0.35 -1.69 -18.35
N ARG A 329 -1.08 -0.60 -18.09
CA ARG A 329 -1.37 0.44 -19.09
C ARG A 329 -0.09 1.11 -19.57
N HIS A 330 0.80 1.54 -18.67
CA HIS A 330 2.11 2.09 -19.00
C HIS A 330 2.85 1.18 -19.99
N ASN A 331 2.88 -0.14 -19.75
CA ASN A 331 3.56 -1.10 -20.62
C ASN A 331 2.87 -1.24 -22.00
N ILE A 332 1.54 -1.25 -22.04
CA ILE A 332 0.78 -1.39 -23.29
C ILE A 332 0.95 -0.13 -24.14
N SER A 333 0.90 1.06 -23.54
CA SER A 333 1.07 2.35 -24.23
C SER A 333 2.48 2.61 -24.75
N ARG A 334 3.45 1.73 -24.52
CA ARG A 334 4.75 1.76 -25.23
C ARG A 334 4.69 1.05 -26.58
N LYS A 335 3.63 0.29 -26.88
CA LYS A 335 3.48 -0.46 -28.14
C LYS A 335 2.45 0.21 -29.04
N THR A 336 2.81 0.42 -30.31
CA THR A 336 1.88 0.97 -31.31
C THR A 336 0.84 -0.09 -31.71
N PRO A 337 -0.44 0.30 -31.93
CA PRO A 337 -1.01 1.64 -31.79
C PRO A 337 -1.28 2.02 -30.34
N TYR A 338 -0.88 3.24 -29.95
CA TYR A 338 -1.04 3.75 -28.59
C TYR A 338 -2.54 3.90 -28.21
N PRO A 339 -3.09 3.10 -27.28
CA PRO A 339 -4.47 3.27 -26.87
C PRO A 339 -4.65 4.58 -26.10
N ARG A 340 -5.79 5.26 -26.27
CA ARG A 340 -6.16 6.37 -25.39
C ARG A 340 -6.45 5.82 -24.00
N VAL A 341 -5.67 6.24 -23.01
CA VAL A 341 -5.79 5.76 -21.63
C VAL A 341 -6.61 6.77 -20.83
N LEU A 342 -7.69 6.30 -20.19
CA LEU A 342 -8.50 7.06 -19.26
C LEU A 342 -8.21 6.59 -17.83
N VAL A 343 -8.38 7.44 -16.83
CA VAL A 343 -8.44 7.00 -15.42
C VAL A 343 -9.40 5.81 -15.31
N PRO A 344 -9.09 4.74 -14.54
CA PRO A 344 -9.99 3.61 -14.41
C PRO A 344 -11.39 4.10 -14.03
N SER A 345 -12.43 3.60 -14.70
CA SER A 345 -13.80 4.10 -14.51
C SER A 345 -14.27 3.96 -13.06
N THR A 346 -13.76 2.93 -12.38
CA THR A 346 -13.84 2.73 -10.94
C THR A 346 -13.30 3.95 -10.20
N THR A 347 -12.02 4.26 -10.34
CA THR A 347 -11.36 5.40 -9.70
C THR A 347 -12.08 6.73 -9.97
N ASP A 348 -12.56 6.97 -11.20
CA ASP A 348 -13.33 8.16 -11.57
C ASP A 348 -14.67 8.28 -10.82
N SER A 349 -15.36 7.17 -10.58
CA SER A 349 -16.61 7.13 -9.81
C SER A 349 -16.40 7.21 -8.30
N TYR A 350 -15.17 6.97 -7.81
CA TYR A 350 -14.85 6.76 -6.39
C TYR A 350 -14.07 7.92 -5.74
N GLN A 351 -13.85 9.05 -6.45
CA GLN A 351 -13.20 10.23 -5.87
C GLN A 351 -14.11 10.94 -4.84
N ILE A 352 -13.77 10.78 -3.55
CA ILE A 352 -13.85 11.70 -2.37
C ILE A 352 -15.08 12.62 -2.20
N PRO A 353 -15.52 12.83 -0.94
CA PRO A 353 -16.91 13.05 -0.61
C PRO A 353 -17.27 14.50 -0.87
N LEU A 354 -18.52 14.68 -1.31
CA LEU A 354 -19.15 15.96 -1.62
C LEU A 354 -18.64 16.60 -2.94
N PRO A 355 -19.53 16.75 -3.93
CA PRO A 355 -19.26 17.49 -5.17
C PRO A 355 -18.67 18.90 -4.96
N THR A 356 -18.81 19.47 -3.76
CA THR A 356 -18.31 20.78 -3.36
C THR A 356 -16.78 20.92 -3.39
N PHE A 357 -16.03 19.82 -3.28
CA PHE A 357 -14.55 19.85 -3.26
C PHE A 357 -13.91 19.37 -4.58
N ARG A 358 -14.71 19.16 -5.63
CA ARG A 358 -14.22 18.76 -6.94
C ARG A 358 -13.45 19.90 -7.60
N PHE A 359 -12.39 19.54 -8.31
CA PHE A 359 -11.68 20.48 -9.17
C PHE A 359 -12.53 20.79 -10.42
N ARG A 360 -12.59 22.06 -10.81
CA ARG A 360 -13.38 22.49 -11.98
C ARG A 360 -12.73 21.99 -13.27
N ALA A 361 -13.52 21.61 -14.27
CA ALA A 361 -13.04 21.23 -15.59
C ALA A 361 -12.60 22.44 -16.41
N GLY A 362 -11.68 22.22 -17.36
CA GLY A 362 -11.28 23.21 -18.37
C GLY A 362 -10.36 24.32 -17.86
N LEU A 363 -9.77 24.19 -16.67
CA LEU A 363 -8.73 25.12 -16.21
C LEU A 363 -7.36 24.61 -16.67
N ASP A 364 -6.71 25.36 -17.55
CA ASP A 364 -5.32 25.12 -17.90
C ASP A 364 -4.41 25.58 -16.75
N TYR A 365 -3.96 24.64 -15.93
CA TYR A 365 -3.04 24.89 -14.82
C TYR A 365 -1.57 24.99 -15.26
N THR A 366 -1.26 24.77 -16.55
CA THR A 366 0.09 24.88 -17.14
C THR A 366 0.35 26.23 -17.80
N SER A 367 -0.68 27.07 -17.93
CA SER A 367 -0.56 28.36 -18.60
C SER A 367 0.42 29.29 -17.85
N PRO A 368 1.49 29.77 -18.50
CA PRO A 368 2.47 30.67 -17.90
C PRO A 368 1.89 32.05 -17.57
N TYR A 369 0.75 32.39 -18.19
CA TYR A 369 -0.10 33.50 -17.79
C TYR A 369 -1.22 32.91 -16.93
N PRO A 370 -1.30 33.21 -15.62
CA PRO A 370 -2.37 32.68 -14.81
C PRO A 370 -3.68 33.13 -15.45
N ALA A 371 -4.45 32.19 -16.01
CA ALA A 371 -5.80 32.41 -16.46
C ALA A 371 -6.59 32.95 -15.25
N SER A 372 -6.60 34.26 -15.04
CA SER A 372 -6.94 34.95 -13.77
C SER A 372 -6.21 34.41 -12.52
N HIS A 373 -5.62 35.28 -11.70
CA HIS A 373 -5.15 34.92 -10.34
C HIS A 373 -6.21 34.20 -9.48
N HIS A 374 -7.48 34.27 -9.88
CA HIS A 374 -8.60 33.57 -9.27
C HIS A 374 -8.52 32.04 -9.47
N ASN A 375 -8.21 31.55 -10.68
CA ASN A 375 -8.22 30.10 -10.95
C ASN A 375 -7.11 29.37 -10.18
N VAL A 376 -5.89 29.94 -10.14
CA VAL A 376 -4.79 29.39 -9.34
C VAL A 376 -5.15 29.35 -7.85
N ARG A 377 -5.78 30.42 -7.34
CA ARG A 377 -6.27 30.47 -5.94
C ARG A 377 -7.31 29.39 -5.65
N VAL A 378 -8.24 29.13 -6.57
CA VAL A 378 -9.25 28.07 -6.42
C VAL A 378 -8.60 26.69 -6.42
N LEU A 379 -7.68 26.43 -7.38
CA LEU A 379 -6.97 25.15 -7.44
C LEU A 379 -6.15 24.91 -6.17
N MET A 380 -5.35 25.89 -5.74
CA MET A 380 -4.55 25.79 -4.50
C MET A 380 -5.43 25.59 -3.25
N ARG A 381 -6.55 26.31 -3.15
CA ARG A 381 -7.50 26.12 -2.04
C ARG A 381 -8.02 24.69 -2.02
N ASN A 382 -8.43 24.15 -3.17
CA ASN A 382 -8.92 22.79 -3.27
C ASN A 382 -7.81 21.77 -2.96
N SER A 383 -6.58 21.99 -3.45
CA SER A 383 -5.42 21.17 -3.10
C SER A 383 -5.21 21.11 -1.59
N VAL A 384 -5.21 22.26 -0.90
CA VAL A 384 -5.09 22.32 0.56
C VAL A 384 -6.23 21.58 1.26
N ILE A 385 -7.46 21.70 0.77
CA ILE A 385 -8.61 20.94 1.31
C ILE A 385 -8.37 19.43 1.20
N HIS A 386 -7.96 18.94 0.02
CA HIS A 386 -7.68 17.52 -0.18
C HIS A 386 -6.53 17.04 0.70
N LEU A 387 -5.44 17.81 0.82
CA LEU A 387 -4.32 17.48 1.70
C LEU A 387 -4.74 17.41 3.16
N ASN A 388 -5.63 18.30 3.61
CA ASN A 388 -6.17 18.25 4.98
C ASN A 388 -7.11 17.06 5.21
N ILE A 389 -7.91 16.68 4.20
CA ILE A 389 -8.75 15.47 4.24
C ILE A 389 -7.87 14.21 4.34
N ILE A 390 -6.76 14.16 3.60
CA ILE A 390 -5.80 13.04 3.67
C ILE A 390 -5.08 13.06 5.02
N GLY A 391 -4.58 14.23 5.45
CA GLY A 391 -3.82 14.40 6.68
C GLY A 391 -4.60 14.05 7.94
N ARG A 392 -5.90 14.37 8.02
CA ARG A 392 -6.74 13.92 9.16
C ARG A 392 -7.00 12.42 9.17
N ALA A 393 -7.00 11.77 8.00
CA ALA A 393 -7.27 10.34 7.84
C ALA A 393 -6.00 9.49 7.98
N THR A 394 -4.86 10.11 8.24
CA THR A 394 -3.57 9.44 8.34
C THR A 394 -3.55 8.33 9.41
N ILE A 395 -2.83 7.25 9.11
CA ILE A 395 -2.70 6.10 10.02
C ILE A 395 -1.94 6.45 11.31
N HIS A 396 -1.13 7.51 11.27
CA HIS A 396 -0.31 7.96 12.40
C HIS A 396 -1.12 8.70 13.49
N GLN A 397 -2.39 9.03 13.26
CA GLN A 397 -3.24 9.66 14.27
C GLN A 397 -3.38 8.77 15.52
N SER A 398 -3.37 9.38 16.70
CA SER A 398 -3.73 8.73 17.97
C SER A 398 -4.45 9.69 18.91
N GLU A 399 -5.08 9.18 19.97
CA GLU A 399 -5.70 10.05 20.99
C GLU A 399 -4.67 10.89 21.74
N ALA A 400 -3.45 10.35 21.94
CA ALA A 400 -2.36 11.04 22.63
C ALA A 400 -1.62 12.05 21.73
N SER A 401 -1.60 11.78 20.42
CA SER A 401 -0.99 12.61 19.38
C SER A 401 -1.98 12.75 18.23
N ILE A 402 -2.92 13.68 18.37
CA ILE A 402 -3.78 14.08 17.26
C ILE A 402 -2.87 14.84 16.31
N ASN A 403 -2.60 14.28 15.13
CA ASN A 403 -1.74 14.91 14.15
C ASN A 403 -2.41 16.22 13.73
N SER A 404 -1.88 17.33 14.23
CA SER A 404 -2.40 18.69 14.03
C SER A 404 -1.89 19.30 12.73
N HIS A 405 -1.33 18.49 11.83
CA HIS A 405 -0.77 18.90 10.55
C HIS A 405 -1.88 19.33 9.58
N TRP A 406 -2.50 20.46 9.90
CA TRP A 406 -3.26 21.27 8.98
C TRP A 406 -2.27 21.84 7.97
N VAL A 407 -2.35 21.33 6.76
CA VAL A 407 -1.61 21.87 5.63
C VAL A 407 -2.13 23.26 5.37
N SER A 408 -1.24 24.23 5.51
CA SER A 408 -1.50 25.63 5.21
C SER A 408 -1.12 25.93 3.76
N ASN A 409 -1.47 27.13 3.30
CA ASN A 409 -1.01 27.57 1.98
C ASN A 409 0.53 27.65 1.98
N PRO A 410 1.18 27.07 0.96
CA PRO A 410 2.64 27.10 0.86
C PRO A 410 3.12 28.52 0.58
N SER A 411 4.40 28.80 0.90
CA SER A 411 5.05 30.04 0.47
C SER A 411 5.06 30.13 -1.06
N PRO A 412 5.14 31.33 -1.68
CA PRO A 412 5.07 31.47 -3.14
C PRO A 412 6.04 30.56 -3.91
N THR A 413 7.21 30.28 -3.33
CA THR A 413 8.29 29.46 -3.89
C THR A 413 8.47 28.10 -3.18
N GLY A 414 7.62 27.74 -2.23
CA GLY A 414 7.76 26.48 -1.47
C GLY A 414 6.82 25.39 -1.95
N LEU A 415 7.13 24.13 -1.59
CA LEU A 415 6.18 23.02 -1.67
C LEU A 415 5.18 23.05 -0.50
N PHE A 416 4.18 22.17 -0.52
CA PHE A 416 3.34 21.96 0.66
C PHE A 416 4.17 21.32 1.77
N ASN A 417 3.96 21.75 3.01
CA ASN A 417 4.57 21.13 4.18
C ASN A 417 3.76 19.88 4.57
N VAL A 418 4.02 18.79 3.87
CA VAL A 418 3.38 17.47 4.06
C VAL A 418 4.42 16.44 4.45
N VAL A 419 3.98 15.39 5.15
CA VAL A 419 4.81 14.28 5.64
C VAL A 419 4.21 12.97 5.12
N ASP A 420 5.05 12.00 4.78
CA ASP A 420 4.59 10.63 4.50
C ASP A 420 4.41 9.87 5.82
N ASP A 421 3.27 10.12 6.45
CA ASP A 421 2.91 9.52 7.74
C ASP A 421 2.78 7.98 7.66
N MET A 422 2.38 7.42 6.51
CA MET A 422 2.25 5.96 6.36
C MET A 422 3.63 5.31 6.34
N SER A 423 4.56 5.86 5.55
CA SER A 423 5.97 5.45 5.56
C SER A 423 6.57 5.53 6.96
N SER A 424 6.38 6.66 7.63
CA SER A 424 6.90 6.91 8.98
C SER A 424 6.34 5.92 10.00
N TRP A 425 5.03 5.66 9.97
CA TRP A 425 4.38 4.70 10.87
C TRP A 425 4.85 3.26 10.64
N LEU A 426 4.98 2.82 9.38
CA LEU A 426 5.48 1.47 9.06
C LEU A 426 6.91 1.28 9.54
N LYS A 427 7.77 2.27 9.33
CA LYS A 427 9.14 2.29 9.87
C LYS A 427 9.13 2.21 11.39
N GLU A 428 8.36 3.06 12.07
CA GLU A 428 8.27 3.06 13.54
C GLU A 428 7.82 1.70 14.07
N LYS A 429 6.84 1.05 13.43
CA LYS A 429 6.39 -0.29 13.84
C LYS A 429 7.47 -1.35 13.71
N ALA A 430 8.34 -1.27 12.71
CA ALA A 430 9.50 -2.16 12.62
C ALA A 430 10.52 -1.90 13.75
N LEU A 431 10.81 -0.64 14.05
CA LEU A 431 11.75 -0.25 15.10
C LEU A 431 11.25 -0.62 16.49
N VAL A 432 9.98 -0.32 16.80
CA VAL A 432 9.37 -0.66 18.10
C VAL A 432 9.33 -2.18 18.30
N ASN A 433 8.98 -2.96 17.27
CA ASN A 433 9.02 -4.42 17.41
C ASN A 433 10.44 -4.94 17.64
N PHE A 434 11.45 -4.33 17.00
CA PHE A 434 12.84 -4.67 17.25
C PHE A 434 13.24 -4.35 18.70
N ASP A 435 12.94 -3.16 19.20
CA ASP A 435 13.31 -2.76 20.56
C ASP A 435 12.65 -3.64 21.62
N LEU A 436 11.38 -4.03 21.42
CA LEU A 436 10.66 -4.93 22.32
C LEU A 436 11.29 -6.33 22.43
N GLN A 437 11.96 -6.79 21.37
CA GLN A 437 12.61 -8.11 21.33
C GLN A 437 14.12 -8.05 21.60
N SER A 438 14.75 -6.88 21.42
CA SER A 438 16.20 -6.74 21.55
C SER A 438 16.65 -6.80 23.00
N GLU A 439 17.80 -7.44 23.24
CA GLU A 439 18.45 -7.34 24.55
C GLU A 439 19.02 -5.93 24.73
N TYR A 440 18.76 -5.34 25.89
CA TYR A 440 19.33 -4.05 26.27
C TYR A 440 20.85 -4.16 26.37
N HIS A 441 21.56 -3.36 25.59
CA HIS A 441 23.01 -3.25 25.65
C HIS A 441 23.40 -1.79 25.91
N PRO A 442 24.10 -1.47 27.02
CA PRO A 442 24.41 -0.09 27.40
C PRO A 442 25.27 0.70 26.39
N VAL A 443 26.02 -0.02 25.53
CA VAL A 443 26.97 0.55 24.56
C VAL A 443 26.37 0.56 23.14
N ALA A 444 25.18 0.00 22.96
CA ALA A 444 24.53 -0.04 21.67
C ALA A 444 23.99 1.33 21.27
N ARG A 445 24.16 1.71 20.00
CA ARG A 445 23.55 2.92 19.45
C ARG A 445 22.02 2.78 19.42
N ASP A 446 21.31 3.88 19.38
CA ASP A 446 19.88 3.86 19.05
C ASP A 446 19.69 3.34 17.62
N ILE A 447 18.88 2.29 17.46
CA ILE A 447 18.57 1.71 16.15
C ILE A 447 17.92 2.75 15.23
N ALA A 448 17.11 3.67 15.77
CA ALA A 448 16.46 4.72 15.00
C ALA A 448 17.48 5.65 14.31
N ALA A 449 18.63 5.88 14.95
CA ALA A 449 19.68 6.76 14.42
C ALA A 449 20.46 6.14 13.25
N VAL A 450 20.54 4.80 13.17
CA VAL A 450 21.30 4.10 12.13
C VAL A 450 20.40 3.49 11.04
N PHE A 451 19.13 3.26 11.34
CA PHE A 451 18.21 2.55 10.45
C PHE A 451 18.09 3.20 9.09
N ASP A 452 17.90 4.52 8.99
CA ASP A 452 17.74 5.18 7.70
C ASP A 452 18.96 5.06 6.80
N LYS A 453 20.18 5.03 7.38
CA LYS A 453 21.40 4.88 6.61
C LYS A 453 21.54 3.46 6.08
N GLU A 454 21.30 2.46 6.92
CA GLU A 454 21.52 1.06 6.57
C GLU A 454 20.36 0.46 5.75
N TRP A 455 19.11 0.83 6.07
CA TRP A 455 17.92 0.39 5.36
C TRP A 455 17.97 0.75 3.88
N LYS A 456 18.38 1.98 3.54
CA LYS A 456 18.52 2.44 2.14
C LYS A 456 19.37 1.52 1.28
N LYS A 457 20.41 0.90 1.88
CA LYS A 457 21.32 0.01 1.17
C LYS A 457 20.73 -1.37 0.88
N VAL A 458 19.74 -1.83 1.66
CA VAL A 458 19.35 -3.25 1.65
C VAL A 458 17.84 -3.53 1.58
N TRP A 459 16.98 -2.50 1.63
CA TRP A 459 15.53 -2.68 1.71
C TRP A 459 14.96 -3.52 0.56
N TRP A 460 15.48 -3.34 -0.66
CA TRP A 460 15.07 -4.08 -1.85
C TRP A 460 15.30 -5.60 -1.73
N ASN A 461 16.33 -5.98 -0.98
CA ASN A 461 16.73 -7.37 -0.79
C ASN A 461 16.24 -7.93 0.55
N VAL A 462 15.24 -7.31 1.19
CA VAL A 462 14.67 -7.75 2.48
C VAL A 462 14.33 -9.24 2.49
N TRP A 463 13.75 -9.75 1.40
CA TRP A 463 13.41 -11.16 1.24
C TRP A 463 14.61 -12.11 1.28
N GLN A 464 15.80 -11.64 0.89
CA GLN A 464 17.02 -12.44 0.88
C GLN A 464 17.71 -12.43 2.25
N TRP A 465 17.91 -11.23 2.83
CA TRP A 465 18.69 -11.11 4.06
C TRP A 465 17.84 -11.33 5.31
N ALA A 466 16.57 -10.94 5.30
CA ALA A 466 15.59 -11.13 6.37
C ALA A 466 14.76 -12.40 6.13
N ASN A 467 15.38 -13.46 5.57
CA ASN A 467 14.69 -14.71 5.23
C ASN A 467 14.10 -15.46 6.45
N SER A 468 14.38 -15.00 7.67
CA SER A 468 13.72 -15.45 8.91
C SER A 468 13.77 -14.32 9.95
N GLU A 469 12.96 -14.43 11.00
CA GLU A 469 12.95 -13.49 12.12
C GLU A 469 14.35 -13.36 12.75
N ASP A 470 14.99 -14.48 13.09
CA ASP A 470 16.33 -14.47 13.68
C ASP A 470 17.36 -13.73 12.82
N LYS A 471 17.29 -13.89 11.49
CA LYS A 471 18.20 -13.21 10.57
C LYS A 471 17.90 -11.72 10.49
N ALA A 472 16.62 -11.34 10.52
CA ALA A 472 16.20 -9.95 10.55
C ALA A 472 16.73 -9.26 11.81
N SER A 473 16.44 -9.83 12.98
CA SER A 473 16.87 -9.34 14.28
C SER A 473 18.39 -9.28 14.39
N ALA A 474 19.11 -10.33 13.99
CA ALA A 474 20.57 -10.34 14.01
C ALA A 474 21.21 -9.31 13.06
N LYS A 475 20.55 -8.94 11.95
CA LYS A 475 21.06 -7.88 11.06
C LYS A 475 20.83 -6.50 11.66
N MET A 476 19.64 -6.22 12.18
CA MET A 476 19.35 -4.96 12.87
C MET A 476 20.24 -4.76 14.10
N GLU A 477 20.50 -5.83 14.85
CA GLU A 477 21.43 -5.81 15.97
C GLU A 477 22.88 -5.50 15.53
N ARG A 478 23.30 -5.98 14.36
CA ARG A 478 24.62 -5.62 13.80
C ARG A 478 24.70 -4.15 13.41
N TRP A 479 23.66 -3.58 12.81
CA TRP A 479 23.62 -2.14 12.51
C TRP A 479 23.83 -1.29 13.76
N ARG A 480 23.27 -1.75 14.89
CA ARG A 480 23.42 -1.14 16.21
C ARG A 480 24.86 -1.14 16.74
N ARG A 481 25.65 -2.16 16.39
CA ARG A 481 26.99 -2.44 16.94
C ARG A 481 28.16 -1.91 16.10
N VAL A 482 28.03 -1.83 14.77
CA VAL A 482 29.16 -1.57 13.84
C VAL A 482 29.72 -0.13 13.92
N GLY A 483 29.18 0.74 14.76
CA GLY A 483 29.63 2.12 14.92
C GLY A 483 30.93 2.36 15.70
N HIS A 484 31.75 1.35 16.04
CA HIS A 484 32.93 1.55 16.88
C HIS A 484 34.28 1.19 16.22
N GLY A 485 34.36 1.06 14.89
CA GLY A 485 35.60 0.58 14.26
C GLY A 485 35.97 1.05 12.86
N GLU A 486 35.32 2.05 12.28
CA GLU A 486 35.67 2.51 10.91
C GLU A 486 36.12 3.98 10.79
N ASP A 487 36.29 4.71 11.91
CA ASP A 487 36.80 6.09 11.90
C ASP A 487 38.25 6.23 12.45
N ASP A 488 38.98 5.12 12.69
CA ASP A 488 40.37 5.12 13.18
C ASP A 488 41.42 4.57 12.19
N GLU A 489 41.04 4.31 10.93
CA GLU A 489 41.99 4.07 9.84
C GLU A 489 41.63 4.89 8.60
N THR A 490 41.96 6.18 8.61
CA THR A 490 42.57 6.88 7.46
C THR A 490 43.24 8.18 7.87
#